data_AF-A0A072NYP1-F1
#
_entry.id   AF-A0A072NYP1-F1
#
_cell.length_a   1.000
_cell.length_b   1.000
_cell.length_c   1.000
_cell.angle_alpha   90.00
_cell.angle_beta   90.00
_cell.angle_gamma   90.00
#
_symmetry.space_group_name_H-M   'P 1'
#
loop_
_entity.id
_entity.type
_entity.pdbx_description
1 polymer ?
#
loop_
_entity_poly.entity_id
_entity_poly.type
_entity_poly.pdbx_seq_one_letter_code
_entity_poly.pdbx_strand_id
1 'polypeptide(L)'
;MSRLESRAQSFSQISLEHGLHQASALAAMTLLITAHRAVMNSGFTLRRKGFSTDTRVSVAIGSITSIWTLLVLISAIVVGEQPCRKGFEQCAARLSYVPWIMQVLFFFWIIGFMNEICYLCWKAKTRAGNVDTTTAPAVTASMQPKRSTPSTTTSEETGDQIDLEARTPRFSAERRMVLYISIWKHLRIWKLECSQGPRNWSGSISRGFRWSLNCIISSIVVVVSYAAIRQKLYTVSLLNLVGVALFIVGAAGANKYATAPHIYTADTLRIMLHTRHREGTCFILPCDTTGFDAVWGPKIEYENRLLDEAMDQAEVEQAGRDTGTRYLINMDKVLAAFNSSTDLDIEDVVHIAGWLYEPERHPKMQKIVCKRMAEYHLINKSIIDALWHAEYLVFMRMGHLPDNLKKFAGTLRSRRGTGLDLDSKHRQIGAKPGLQGYQEAVRYVYRLFNERVDQNALVPNSQPPKRSCILSPCPTSIDEYFAQLWEYCFEKHESTFAALSAFLAYRTEDIGNDVQNGWGPFPLRAWDREGDIISWHVVWRQAWYSAVIAQLTSMSPIILSAFLAGILQ
;
A
#
# COMPACT_ATOMS: atom_id res chain seq x y z
N MET A 1 -55.28 37.61 28.62
CA MET A 1 -53.85 37.53 28.94
C MET A 1 -53.32 36.09 29.02
N SER A 2 -53.99 35.15 29.69
CA SER A 2 -53.52 33.75 29.79
C SER A 2 -53.31 32.98 28.46
N ARG A 3 -54.07 33.29 27.40
CA ARG A 3 -53.86 32.70 26.04
C ARG A 3 -52.67 33.29 25.27
N LEU A 4 -52.18 34.47 25.66
CA LEU A 4 -50.99 35.09 25.05
C LEU A 4 -49.71 34.60 25.76
N GLU A 5 -49.75 34.41 27.07
CA GLU A 5 -48.66 33.79 27.83
C GLU A 5 -48.46 32.31 27.45
N SER A 6 -49.53 31.54 27.21
CA SER A 6 -49.39 30.15 26.76
C SER A 6 -48.82 30.04 25.34
N ARG A 7 -49.08 31.02 24.46
CA ARG A 7 -48.44 31.11 23.14
C ARG A 7 -46.97 31.51 23.25
N ALA A 8 -46.62 32.44 24.13
CA ALA A 8 -45.23 32.85 24.34
C ALA A 8 -44.37 31.70 24.91
N GLN A 9 -44.90 30.92 25.85
CA GLN A 9 -44.20 29.74 26.38
C GLN A 9 -44.05 28.63 25.32
N SER A 10 -45.07 28.39 24.50
CA SER A 10 -45.04 27.43 23.38
C SER A 10 -44.00 27.77 22.31
N PHE A 11 -43.82 29.05 21.97
CA PHE A 11 -42.80 29.48 21.02
C PHE A 11 -41.37 29.33 21.58
N SER A 12 -41.17 29.53 22.89
CA SER A 12 -39.85 29.38 23.51
C SER A 12 -39.33 27.93 23.51
N GLN A 13 -40.20 26.95 23.78
CA GLN A 13 -39.83 25.52 23.85
C GLN A 13 -39.53 24.91 22.48
N ILE A 14 -40.28 25.28 21.44
CA ILE A 14 -40.04 24.80 20.07
C ILE A 14 -38.69 25.33 19.53
N SER A 15 -38.22 26.49 20.01
CA SER A 15 -36.92 27.05 19.60
C SER A 15 -35.72 26.27 20.17
N LEU A 16 -35.84 25.73 21.39
CA LEU A 16 -34.69 25.19 22.11
C LEU A 16 -34.30 23.80 21.59
N GLU A 17 -35.27 22.95 21.29
CA GLU A 17 -35.01 21.62 20.72
C GLU A 17 -34.45 21.72 19.29
N HIS A 18 -35.03 22.60 18.46
CA HIS A 18 -34.55 22.83 17.10
C HIS A 18 -33.15 23.45 17.10
N GLY A 19 -32.90 24.41 18.01
CA GLY A 19 -31.59 25.01 18.24
C GLY A 19 -30.54 23.99 18.67
N LEU A 20 -30.88 23.02 19.52
CA LEU A 20 -29.94 21.97 19.95
C LEU A 20 -29.50 21.07 18.79
N HIS A 21 -30.43 20.66 17.92
CA HIS A 21 -30.10 19.86 16.74
C HIS A 21 -29.25 20.64 15.73
N GLN A 22 -29.55 21.92 15.55
CA GLN A 22 -28.80 22.81 14.69
C GLN A 22 -27.37 23.05 15.22
N ALA A 23 -27.23 23.33 16.52
CA ALA A 23 -25.94 23.53 17.17
C ALA A 23 -25.08 22.26 17.15
N SER A 24 -25.66 21.10 17.46
CA SER A 24 -24.94 19.81 17.41
C SER A 24 -24.51 19.44 15.99
N ALA A 25 -25.36 19.69 14.98
CA ALA A 25 -25.01 19.50 13.59
C ALA A 25 -23.87 20.42 13.14
N LEU A 26 -23.95 21.71 13.48
CA LEU A 26 -22.91 22.69 13.15
C LEU A 26 -21.58 22.34 13.83
N ALA A 27 -21.60 21.97 15.11
CA ALA A 27 -20.43 21.58 15.87
C ALA A 27 -19.77 20.32 15.28
N ALA A 28 -20.56 19.27 15.03
CA ALA A 28 -20.07 18.03 14.44
C ALA A 28 -19.44 18.26 13.06
N MET A 29 -20.06 19.12 12.24
CA MET A 29 -19.54 19.44 10.91
C MET A 29 -18.26 20.28 10.95
N THR A 30 -18.21 21.26 11.85
CA THR A 30 -17.01 22.08 12.06
C THR A 30 -15.84 21.21 12.51
N LEU A 31 -16.08 20.28 13.45
CA LEU A 31 -15.09 19.30 13.87
C LEU A 31 -14.65 18.40 12.72
N LEU A 32 -15.58 17.91 11.90
CA LEU A 32 -15.27 17.02 10.77
C LEU A 32 -14.43 17.74 9.70
N ILE A 33 -14.77 18.98 9.35
CA ILE A 33 -14.01 19.80 8.39
C ILE A 33 -12.63 20.15 8.96
N THR A 34 -12.55 20.50 10.24
CA THR A 34 -11.28 20.81 10.91
C THR A 34 -10.38 19.59 10.99
N ALA A 35 -10.93 18.42 11.36
CA ALA A 35 -10.22 17.15 11.38
C ALA A 35 -9.74 16.77 9.98
N HIS A 36 -10.58 16.92 8.95
CA HIS A 36 -10.20 16.68 7.56
C HIS A 36 -9.03 17.58 7.13
N ARG A 37 -9.07 18.89 7.42
CA ARG A 37 -7.98 19.83 7.10
C ARG A 37 -6.71 19.50 7.89
N ALA A 38 -6.83 19.20 9.18
CA ALA A 38 -5.70 18.83 10.01
C ALA A 38 -4.98 17.61 9.43
N VAL A 39 -5.72 16.58 9.03
CA VAL A 39 -5.19 15.36 8.41
C VAL A 39 -4.56 15.63 7.04
N MET A 40 -5.18 16.48 6.21
CA MET A 40 -4.59 16.89 4.93
C MET A 40 -3.23 17.58 5.09
N ASN A 41 -3.05 18.33 6.19
CA ASN A 41 -1.84 19.08 6.46
C ASN A 41 -0.77 18.26 7.20
N SER A 42 -1.17 17.42 8.16
CA SER A 42 -0.25 16.57 8.93
C SER A 42 0.25 15.36 8.15
N GLY A 43 -0.49 14.97 7.11
CA GLY A 43 -0.24 13.73 6.40
C GLY A 43 -0.82 12.50 7.12
N PHE A 44 -0.66 11.36 6.46
CA PHE A 44 -1.18 10.07 6.92
C PHE A 44 -0.05 9.15 7.34
N THR A 45 -0.02 8.78 8.62
CA THR A 45 0.87 7.73 9.10
C THR A 45 0.30 6.37 8.69
N LEU A 46 1.05 5.69 7.84
CA LEU A 46 0.79 4.33 7.39
C LEU A 46 1.42 3.38 8.41
N ARG A 47 0.65 2.45 8.97
CA ARG A 47 1.13 1.43 9.91
C ARG A 47 0.47 0.10 9.58
N ARG A 48 1.20 -1.02 9.67
CA ARG A 48 0.62 -2.37 9.61
C ARG A 48 0.21 -2.85 10.99
N LYS A 49 0.97 -2.46 12.01
CA LYS A 49 0.68 -2.75 13.43
C LYS A 49 0.10 -1.54 14.13
N GLY A 50 -0.95 -1.78 14.90
CA GLY A 50 -1.66 -0.74 15.64
C GLY A 50 -2.54 0.13 14.74
N PHE A 51 -3.00 1.26 15.29
CA PHE A 51 -3.92 2.15 14.59
C PHE A 51 -3.18 3.18 13.73
N SER A 52 -3.28 3.00 12.41
CA SER A 52 -2.94 4.01 11.40
C SER A 52 -3.77 5.29 11.60
N THR A 53 -3.29 6.43 11.08
CA THR A 53 -4.06 7.69 11.12
C THR A 53 -5.42 7.51 10.46
N ASP A 54 -5.50 6.73 9.36
CA ASP A 54 -6.76 6.37 8.71
C ASP A 54 -7.74 5.65 9.62
N THR A 55 -7.24 4.68 10.38
CA THR A 55 -8.09 3.94 11.31
C THR A 55 -8.61 4.86 12.39
N ARG A 56 -7.73 5.70 12.97
CA ARG A 56 -8.13 6.67 14.01
C ARG A 56 -9.17 7.66 13.48
N VAL A 57 -8.96 8.20 12.28
CA VAL A 57 -9.89 9.14 11.64
C VAL A 57 -11.22 8.46 11.32
N SER A 58 -11.20 7.26 10.75
CA SER A 58 -12.42 6.50 10.43
C SER A 58 -13.22 6.15 11.69
N VAL A 59 -12.54 5.73 12.76
CA VAL A 59 -13.16 5.46 14.07
C VAL A 59 -13.69 6.75 14.69
N ALA A 60 -12.94 7.86 14.67
CA ALA A 60 -13.40 9.13 15.20
C ALA A 60 -14.65 9.65 14.48
N ILE A 61 -14.64 9.63 13.14
CA ILE A 61 -15.80 9.98 12.31
C ILE A 61 -16.99 9.08 12.67
N GLY A 62 -16.79 7.76 12.68
CA GLY A 62 -17.84 6.80 13.01
C GLY A 62 -18.40 6.94 14.43
N SER A 63 -17.55 7.23 15.42
CA SER A 63 -17.94 7.50 16.80
C SER A 63 -18.73 8.79 16.92
N ILE A 64 -18.30 9.88 16.27
CA ILE A 64 -19.03 11.15 16.26
C ILE A 64 -20.40 10.98 15.61
N THR A 65 -20.49 10.27 14.47
CA THR A 65 -21.79 10.00 13.81
C THR A 65 -22.69 9.09 14.64
N SER A 66 -22.11 8.13 15.39
CA SER A 66 -22.87 7.27 16.29
C SER A 66 -23.40 8.04 17.50
N ILE A 67 -22.59 8.92 18.09
CA ILE A 67 -23.03 9.81 19.19
C ILE A 67 -24.13 10.73 18.70
N TRP A 68 -24.00 11.34 17.53
CA TRP A 68 -25.06 12.14 16.91
C TRP A 68 -26.34 11.32 16.76
N THR A 69 -26.25 10.14 16.15
CA THR A 69 -27.39 9.23 15.97
C THR A 69 -28.09 8.94 17.30
N LEU A 70 -27.32 8.67 18.36
CA LEU A 70 -27.83 8.44 19.70
C LEU A 70 -28.51 9.68 20.28
N LEU A 71 -27.95 10.88 20.10
CA LEU A 71 -28.56 12.13 20.56
C LEU A 71 -29.91 12.40 19.87
N VAL A 72 -30.02 12.13 18.57
CA VAL A 72 -31.29 12.24 17.83
C VAL A 72 -32.31 11.22 18.33
N LEU A 73 -31.89 9.99 18.61
CA LEU A 73 -32.74 8.95 19.19
C LEU A 73 -33.23 9.32 20.59
N ILE A 74 -32.33 9.77 21.47
CA ILE A 74 -32.68 10.21 22.84
C ILE A 74 -33.64 11.38 22.78
N SER A 75 -33.38 12.37 21.93
CA SER A 75 -34.30 13.49 21.71
C SER A 75 -35.68 13.01 21.29
N ALA A 76 -35.76 12.07 20.34
CA ALA A 76 -37.03 11.57 19.83
C ALA A 76 -37.82 10.72 20.85
N ILE A 77 -37.15 10.13 21.85
CA ILE A 77 -37.76 9.26 22.86
C ILE A 77 -38.08 10.02 24.15
N VAL A 78 -37.17 10.89 24.61
CA VAL A 78 -37.18 11.44 25.97
C VAL A 78 -37.60 12.91 26.00
N VAL A 79 -37.18 13.70 25.01
CA VAL A 79 -37.32 15.17 25.06
C VAL A 79 -38.65 15.63 24.45
N GLY A 80 -39.27 16.61 25.09
CA GLY A 80 -40.44 17.33 24.55
C GLY A 80 -41.66 16.44 24.31
N GLU A 81 -42.20 16.51 23.10
CA GLU A 81 -43.43 15.81 22.69
C GLU A 81 -43.27 14.28 22.52
N GLN A 82 -42.05 13.75 22.66
CA GLN A 82 -41.74 12.32 22.53
C GLN A 82 -42.33 11.72 21.22
N PRO A 83 -41.89 12.22 20.04
CA PRO A 83 -42.48 11.85 18.76
C PRO A 83 -42.50 10.34 18.51
N CYS A 84 -41.54 9.59 19.06
CA CYS A 84 -41.54 8.14 18.94
C CYS A 84 -42.67 7.42 19.69
N ARG A 85 -43.24 8.04 20.72
CA ARG A 85 -44.44 7.50 21.41
C ARG A 85 -45.74 7.83 20.68
N LYS A 86 -45.76 8.90 19.90
CA LYS A 86 -46.94 9.33 19.13
C LYS A 86 -47.16 8.50 17.87
N GLY A 87 -46.12 7.84 17.34
CA GLY A 87 -46.22 6.88 16.25
C GLY A 87 -44.96 6.75 15.41
N PHE A 88 -44.90 5.70 14.59
CA PHE A 88 -43.74 5.42 13.74
C PHE A 88 -43.45 6.57 12.76
N GLU A 89 -44.48 7.19 12.17
CA GLU A 89 -44.29 8.29 11.21
C GLU A 89 -43.54 9.48 11.84
N GLN A 90 -43.89 9.89 13.06
CA GLN A 90 -43.22 11.01 13.74
C GLN A 90 -41.80 10.63 14.19
N CYS A 91 -41.61 9.39 14.64
CA CYS A 91 -40.29 8.87 14.99
C CYS A 91 -39.35 8.86 13.76
N ALA A 92 -39.80 8.25 12.66
CA ALA A 92 -39.03 8.12 11.43
C ALA A 92 -38.74 9.49 10.78
N ALA A 93 -39.67 10.45 10.89
CA ALA A 93 -39.42 11.83 10.47
C ALA A 93 -38.29 12.48 11.27
N ARG A 94 -38.19 12.22 12.59
CA ARG A 94 -37.04 12.68 13.39
C ARG A 94 -35.75 11.96 13.05
N LEU A 95 -35.82 10.68 12.69
CA LEU A 95 -34.64 9.96 12.20
C LEU A 95 -34.11 10.50 10.87
N SER A 96 -34.83 11.35 10.14
CA SER A 96 -34.30 12.01 8.95
C SER A 96 -33.14 12.98 9.23
N TYR A 97 -32.94 13.37 10.49
CA TYR A 97 -31.81 14.20 10.94
C TYR A 97 -30.52 13.39 11.22
N VAL A 98 -30.59 12.05 11.19
CA VAL A 98 -29.45 11.17 11.41
C VAL A 98 -28.57 11.08 10.16
N PRO A 99 -27.23 11.09 10.28
CA PRO A 99 -26.33 10.90 9.15
C PRO A 99 -26.24 9.44 8.68
N TRP A 100 -27.35 8.89 8.16
CA TRP A 100 -27.48 7.47 7.83
C TRP A 100 -26.46 6.94 6.83
N ILE A 101 -26.05 7.75 5.84
CA ILE A 101 -25.02 7.34 4.87
C ILE A 101 -23.72 7.00 5.59
N MET A 102 -23.29 7.88 6.49
CA MET A 102 -22.07 7.72 7.27
C MET A 102 -22.19 6.57 8.28
N GLN A 103 -23.34 6.42 8.95
CA GLN A 103 -23.55 5.37 9.94
C GLN A 103 -23.51 3.97 9.32
N VAL A 104 -24.19 3.78 8.19
CA VAL A 104 -24.17 2.51 7.47
C VAL A 104 -22.78 2.26 6.89
N LEU A 105 -22.14 3.28 6.31
CA LEU A 105 -20.77 3.15 5.81
C LEU A 105 -19.80 2.73 6.91
N PHE A 106 -19.91 3.31 8.11
CA PHE A 106 -19.06 2.98 9.26
C PHE A 106 -19.20 1.50 9.64
N PHE A 107 -20.43 0.99 9.72
CA PHE A 107 -20.69 -0.41 10.04
C PHE A 107 -20.09 -1.34 8.98
N PHE A 108 -20.30 -1.03 7.70
CA PHE A 108 -19.70 -1.78 6.59
C PHE A 108 -18.17 -1.68 6.60
N TRP A 109 -17.61 -0.52 6.94
CA TRP A 109 -16.18 -0.32 7.07
C TRP A 109 -15.59 -1.20 8.19
N ILE A 110 -16.24 -1.30 9.36
CA ILE A 110 -15.81 -2.20 10.45
C ILE A 110 -15.80 -3.65 9.97
N ILE A 111 -16.87 -4.11 9.33
CA ILE A 111 -16.96 -5.49 8.81
C ILE A 111 -15.84 -5.74 7.79
N GLY A 112 -15.66 -4.81 6.84
CA GLY A 112 -14.60 -4.89 5.82
C GLY A 112 -13.20 -4.87 6.42
N PHE A 113 -12.97 -4.06 7.45
CA PHE A 113 -11.68 -3.94 8.13
C PHE A 113 -11.32 -5.23 8.89
N MET A 114 -12.28 -5.77 9.66
CA MET A 114 -12.10 -7.03 10.38
C MET A 114 -11.87 -8.19 9.40
N ASN A 115 -12.60 -8.23 8.28
CA ASN A 115 -12.40 -9.23 7.23
C ASN A 115 -10.97 -9.14 6.64
N GLU A 116 -10.49 -7.92 6.34
CA GLU A 116 -9.16 -7.70 5.79
C GLU A 116 -8.05 -8.07 6.78
N ILE A 117 -8.16 -7.71 8.06
CA ILE A 117 -7.20 -8.12 9.10
C ILE A 117 -7.14 -9.65 9.20
N CYS A 118 -8.30 -10.31 9.30
CA CYS A 118 -8.36 -11.77 9.36
C CYS A 118 -7.72 -12.41 8.11
N TYR A 119 -7.98 -11.84 6.93
CA TYR A 119 -7.41 -12.28 5.67
C TYR A 119 -5.88 -12.14 5.65
N LEU A 120 -5.34 -10.98 6.04
CA LEU A 120 -3.90 -10.73 6.06
C LEU A 120 -3.18 -11.61 7.08
N CYS A 121 -3.77 -11.81 8.26
CA CYS A 121 -3.26 -12.74 9.28
C CYS A 121 -3.21 -14.18 8.75
N TRP A 122 -4.28 -14.63 8.08
CA TRP A 122 -4.31 -15.95 7.45
C TRP A 122 -3.27 -16.07 6.35
N LYS A 123 -3.19 -15.08 5.45
CA LYS A 123 -2.25 -15.03 4.33
C LYS A 123 -0.80 -15.07 4.80
N ALA A 124 -0.46 -14.33 5.86
CA ALA A 124 0.87 -14.37 6.47
C ALA A 124 1.22 -15.77 6.99
N LYS A 125 0.26 -16.45 7.65
CA LYS A 125 0.44 -17.83 8.13
C LYS A 125 0.62 -18.83 7.00
N THR A 126 -0.16 -18.72 5.92
CA THR A 126 -0.04 -19.60 4.74
C THR A 126 1.28 -19.39 4.01
N ARG A 127 1.72 -18.14 3.84
CA ARG A 127 3.03 -17.81 3.25
C ARG A 127 4.17 -18.36 4.10
N ALA A 128 4.07 -18.30 5.42
CA ALA A 128 5.09 -18.84 6.31
C ALA A 128 5.27 -20.36 6.08
N GLY A 129 4.18 -21.12 5.95
CA GLY A 129 4.24 -22.58 5.77
C GLY A 129 4.77 -23.05 4.40
N ASN A 130 4.48 -22.32 3.32
CA ASN A 130 4.93 -22.72 1.97
C ASN A 130 6.44 -22.54 1.76
N VAL A 131 7.06 -21.57 2.44
CA VAL A 131 8.50 -21.31 2.25
C VAL A 131 9.34 -22.49 2.72
N ASP A 132 8.92 -23.18 3.78
CA ASP A 132 9.68 -24.30 4.36
C ASP A 132 9.65 -25.58 3.47
N THR A 133 8.73 -25.64 2.50
CA THR A 133 8.60 -26.79 1.58
C THR A 133 9.32 -26.57 0.25
N THR A 134 9.75 -25.33 -0.05
CA THR A 134 10.38 -24.99 -1.33
C THR A 134 11.92 -25.03 -1.28
N THR A 135 12.50 -25.46 -0.15
CA THR A 135 13.90 -25.88 -0.08
C THR A 135 14.09 -27.03 -1.07
N ALA A 136 14.62 -26.67 -2.24
CA ALA A 136 14.66 -27.51 -3.42
C ALA A 136 15.18 -28.92 -3.12
N PRO A 137 14.54 -29.99 -3.64
CA PRO A 137 15.22 -31.27 -3.74
C PRO A 137 16.52 -31.03 -4.50
N ALA A 138 17.63 -31.51 -3.93
CA ALA A 138 18.93 -31.43 -4.57
C ALA A 138 18.78 -31.94 -6.02
N VAL A 139 18.91 -31.02 -6.99
CA VAL A 139 18.98 -31.38 -8.40
C VAL A 139 20.32 -32.07 -8.58
N THR A 140 20.33 -33.38 -8.36
CA THR A 140 21.37 -34.27 -8.86
C THR A 140 21.25 -34.24 -10.37
N ALA A 141 22.03 -33.37 -10.99
CA ALA A 141 22.17 -33.25 -12.43
C ALA A 141 22.73 -34.56 -13.00
N SER A 142 21.84 -35.46 -13.42
CA SER A 142 22.12 -36.51 -14.39
C SER A 142 21.55 -36.06 -15.73
N MET A 143 22.29 -35.19 -16.42
CA MET A 143 22.13 -35.02 -17.87
C MET A 143 22.61 -36.30 -18.55
N GLN A 144 21.69 -37.21 -18.88
CA GLN A 144 21.93 -38.16 -19.97
C GLN A 144 21.15 -37.69 -21.22
N PRO A 145 21.80 -37.65 -22.40
CA PRO A 145 21.12 -37.29 -23.64
C PRO A 145 20.22 -38.45 -24.08
N LYS A 146 18.90 -38.24 -24.02
CA LYS A 146 17.91 -39.20 -24.49
C LYS A 146 17.88 -39.18 -26.03
N ARG A 147 18.52 -40.19 -26.62
CA ARG A 147 18.50 -40.52 -28.04
C ARG A 147 17.05 -40.80 -28.47
N SER A 148 16.58 -40.09 -29.48
CA SER A 148 15.26 -40.26 -30.09
C SER A 148 15.25 -41.50 -31.00
N THR A 149 14.26 -42.37 -30.79
CA THR A 149 13.85 -43.40 -31.76
C THR A 149 12.33 -43.28 -31.94
N PRO A 150 11.81 -43.24 -33.18
CA PRO A 150 10.38 -43.23 -33.42
C PRO A 150 9.86 -44.68 -33.47
N SER A 151 8.77 -44.97 -32.78
CA SER A 151 7.94 -46.13 -33.11
C SER A 151 6.46 -45.82 -32.90
N THR A 152 5.76 -45.91 -34.01
CA THR A 152 4.32 -46.02 -34.22
C THR A 152 3.86 -47.40 -33.77
N THR A 153 2.81 -47.51 -32.93
CA THR A 153 1.66 -48.41 -33.16
C THR A 153 0.59 -48.27 -32.07
N THR A 154 -0.64 -48.15 -32.56
CA THR A 154 -1.96 -48.42 -31.98
C THR A 154 -2.09 -49.83 -31.38
N SER A 155 -2.80 -49.96 -30.26
CA SER A 155 -3.87 -50.96 -30.05
C SER A 155 -4.56 -50.78 -28.69
N GLU A 156 -5.89 -50.78 -28.75
CA GLU A 156 -6.84 -51.02 -27.66
C GLU A 156 -6.60 -52.40 -27.01
N GLU A 157 -6.84 -52.53 -25.71
CA GLU A 157 -7.97 -53.31 -25.14
C GLU A 157 -7.80 -53.62 -23.65
N THR A 158 -8.93 -53.52 -22.95
CA THR A 158 -9.37 -54.27 -21.75
C THR A 158 -8.53 -54.33 -20.48
N GLY A 159 -9.07 -53.68 -19.45
CA GLY A 159 -9.63 -54.37 -18.29
C GLY A 159 -8.66 -55.09 -17.37
N ASP A 160 -8.35 -54.46 -16.23
CA ASP A 160 -8.30 -55.21 -14.99
C ASP A 160 -8.71 -54.37 -13.79
N GLN A 161 -9.61 -54.99 -13.05
CA GLN A 161 -10.35 -54.52 -11.89
C GLN A 161 -9.48 -54.79 -10.66
N ILE A 162 -8.97 -53.75 -10.02
CA ILE A 162 -8.38 -53.86 -8.68
C ILE A 162 -9.24 -53.05 -7.72
N ASP A 163 -10.09 -53.79 -7.00
CA ASP A 163 -10.71 -53.38 -5.76
C ASP A 163 -9.61 -52.93 -4.77
N LEU A 164 -9.64 -51.64 -4.43
CA LEU A 164 -8.89 -51.08 -3.31
C LEU A 164 -9.81 -50.25 -2.41
N GLU A 165 -11.02 -50.76 -2.13
CA GLU A 165 -11.82 -50.34 -0.99
C GLU A 165 -11.40 -51.13 0.25
N ALA A 166 -10.44 -50.62 1.02
CA ALA A 166 -10.34 -50.83 2.48
C ALA A 166 -9.11 -50.13 3.08
N ARG A 167 -9.03 -48.80 2.97
CA ARG A 167 -8.27 -47.98 3.91
C ARG A 167 -8.97 -46.65 4.07
N THR A 168 -9.84 -46.58 5.06
CA THR A 168 -10.34 -45.31 5.59
C THR A 168 -9.15 -44.45 6.00
N PRO A 169 -8.86 -43.32 5.32
CA PRO A 169 -7.86 -42.41 5.82
C PRO A 169 -8.43 -41.76 7.07
N ARG A 170 -7.71 -41.88 8.20
CA ARG A 170 -7.91 -41.03 9.37
C ARG A 170 -8.06 -39.60 8.87
N PHE A 171 -9.24 -39.01 9.09
CA PHE A 171 -9.54 -37.63 8.74
C PHE A 171 -8.57 -36.69 9.46
N SER A 172 -7.47 -36.32 8.80
CA SER A 172 -6.47 -35.38 9.33
C SER A 172 -7.07 -33.97 9.33
N ALA A 173 -6.65 -33.16 10.29
CA ALA A 173 -7.09 -31.77 10.46
C ALA A 173 -6.88 -30.89 9.20
N GLU A 174 -6.04 -31.32 8.25
CA GLU A 174 -5.77 -30.62 6.99
C GLU A 174 -7.00 -30.49 6.09
N ARG A 175 -7.87 -31.52 5.97
CA ARG A 175 -9.09 -31.40 5.13
C ARG A 175 -10.12 -30.43 5.70
N ARG A 176 -10.21 -30.30 7.04
CA ARG A 176 -11.07 -29.28 7.67
C ARG A 176 -10.53 -27.87 7.40
N MET A 177 -9.20 -27.70 7.38
CA MET A 177 -8.58 -26.43 7.00
C MET A 177 -8.87 -26.10 5.53
N VAL A 178 -8.75 -27.06 4.61
CA VAL A 178 -9.02 -26.86 3.17
C VAL A 178 -10.48 -26.47 2.89
N LEU A 179 -11.44 -27.05 3.62
CA LEU A 179 -12.86 -26.69 3.45
C LEU A 179 -13.18 -25.30 4.02
N TYR A 180 -12.55 -24.91 5.14
CA TYR A 180 -12.64 -23.56 5.69
C TYR A 180 -11.98 -22.52 4.77
N ILE A 181 -10.88 -22.89 4.10
CA ILE A 181 -10.15 -22.06 3.13
C ILE A 181 -11.01 -21.73 1.89
N SER A 182 -11.83 -22.67 1.42
CA SER A 182 -12.74 -22.41 0.29
C SER A 182 -13.83 -21.39 0.65
N ILE A 183 -14.47 -21.57 1.82
CA ILE A 183 -15.55 -20.69 2.28
C ILE A 183 -15.07 -19.25 2.48
N TRP A 184 -13.88 -19.06 3.07
CA TRP A 184 -13.33 -17.71 3.28
C TRP A 184 -12.88 -17.02 2.00
N LYS A 185 -12.40 -17.76 1.00
CA LYS A 185 -12.12 -17.20 -0.34
C LYS A 185 -13.39 -16.70 -1.02
N HIS A 186 -14.52 -17.37 -0.82
CA HIS A 186 -15.81 -16.96 -1.39
C HIS A 186 -16.50 -15.82 -0.63
N LEU A 187 -16.21 -15.65 0.67
CA LEU A 187 -16.75 -14.57 1.50
C LEU A 187 -15.92 -13.28 1.44
N ARG A 188 -14.98 -13.19 0.50
CA ARG A 188 -14.09 -12.05 0.44
C ARG A 188 -14.82 -10.80 -0.03
N ILE A 189 -14.95 -9.86 0.89
CA ILE A 189 -15.65 -8.58 0.69
C ILE A 189 -14.84 -7.65 -0.22
N TRP A 190 -13.52 -7.69 -0.07
CA TRP A 190 -12.57 -6.78 -0.69
C TRP A 190 -11.82 -7.43 -1.84
N LYS A 191 -11.68 -6.75 -2.98
CA LYS A 191 -10.79 -7.17 -4.05
C LYS A 191 -10.37 -5.93 -4.84
N LEU A 192 -9.08 -5.65 -4.85
CA LEU A 192 -8.52 -4.54 -5.61
C LEU A 192 -8.71 -4.75 -7.13
N GLU A 193 -9.88 -4.40 -7.67
CA GLU A 193 -10.12 -4.28 -9.12
C GLU A 193 -9.75 -2.86 -9.54
N CYS A 194 -8.51 -2.70 -10.02
CA CYS A 194 -7.76 -1.46 -9.89
C CYS A 194 -7.40 -0.76 -11.20
N SER A 195 -8.19 -0.92 -12.26
CA SER A 195 -7.92 -0.21 -13.53
C SER A 195 -7.92 1.32 -13.40
N GLN A 196 -8.51 1.87 -12.33
CA GLN A 196 -8.59 3.32 -12.08
C GLN A 196 -7.72 3.82 -10.90
N GLY A 197 -6.94 2.95 -10.27
CA GLY A 197 -6.06 3.29 -9.13
C GLY A 197 -6.83 3.72 -7.86
N PRO A 198 -6.29 4.63 -7.02
CA PRO A 198 -6.86 4.97 -5.71
C PRO A 198 -8.21 5.72 -5.77
N ARG A 199 -8.66 6.11 -6.97
CA ARG A 199 -9.83 6.98 -7.17
C ARG A 199 -11.16 6.22 -7.27
N ASN A 200 -11.14 4.91 -7.53
CA ASN A 200 -12.37 4.12 -7.76
C ASN A 200 -12.62 3.10 -6.65
N TRP A 201 -12.99 3.58 -5.47
CA TRP A 201 -13.33 2.69 -4.35
C TRP A 201 -14.48 1.74 -4.65
N SER A 202 -15.41 2.20 -5.46
CA SER A 202 -16.62 1.48 -5.82
C SER A 202 -16.32 0.26 -6.72
N GLY A 203 -15.21 0.28 -7.44
CA GLY A 203 -14.70 -0.85 -8.22
C GLY A 203 -13.89 -1.84 -7.39
N SER A 204 -13.17 -1.38 -6.36
CA SER A 204 -12.31 -2.22 -5.51
C SER A 204 -13.05 -3.04 -4.43
N ILE A 205 -14.38 -2.96 -4.41
CA ILE A 205 -15.23 -3.70 -3.48
C ILE A 205 -16.02 -4.73 -4.28
N SER A 206 -16.22 -5.93 -3.71
CA SER A 206 -17.04 -6.96 -4.35
C SER A 206 -18.43 -6.41 -4.69
N ARG A 207 -18.93 -6.74 -5.89
CA ARG A 207 -20.22 -6.23 -6.38
C ARG A 207 -21.35 -6.49 -5.38
N GLY A 208 -21.38 -7.68 -4.78
CA GLY A 208 -22.37 -8.05 -3.75
C GLY A 208 -22.32 -7.14 -2.53
N PHE A 209 -21.14 -6.88 -1.98
CA PHE A 209 -20.99 -6.01 -0.81
C PHE A 209 -21.38 -4.56 -1.11
N ARG A 210 -20.99 -4.04 -2.29
CA ARG A 210 -21.42 -2.71 -2.75
C ARG A 210 -22.93 -2.63 -2.93
N TRP A 211 -23.55 -3.65 -3.53
CA TRP A 211 -24.99 -3.68 -3.75
C TRP A 211 -25.73 -3.68 -2.41
N SER A 212 -25.32 -4.54 -1.47
CA SER A 212 -25.86 -4.56 -0.11
C SER A 212 -25.72 -3.21 0.61
N LEU A 213 -24.54 -2.57 0.53
CA LEU A 213 -24.30 -1.23 1.10
C LEU A 213 -25.30 -0.21 0.53
N ASN A 214 -25.38 -0.13 -0.80
CA ASN A 214 -26.25 0.83 -1.48
C ASN A 214 -27.74 0.56 -1.21
N CYS A 215 -28.16 -0.71 -1.18
CA CYS A 215 -29.54 -1.09 -0.89
C CYS A 215 -29.95 -0.77 0.54
N ILE A 216 -29.07 -0.99 1.53
CA ILE A 216 -29.34 -0.65 2.93
C ILE A 216 -29.41 0.87 3.11
N ILE A 217 -28.45 1.61 2.57
CA ILE A 217 -28.47 3.09 2.60
C ILE A 217 -29.76 3.60 1.97
N SER A 218 -30.11 3.13 0.77
CA SER A 218 -31.31 3.58 0.05
C SER A 218 -32.57 3.24 0.81
N SER A 219 -32.70 2.01 1.32
CA SER A 219 -33.88 1.58 2.08
C SER A 219 -34.11 2.43 3.32
N ILE A 220 -33.06 2.62 4.14
CA ILE A 220 -33.16 3.43 5.37
C ILE A 220 -33.53 4.88 5.02
N VAL A 221 -32.81 5.48 4.07
CA VAL A 221 -33.02 6.89 3.72
C VAL A 221 -34.39 7.11 3.10
N VAL A 222 -34.87 6.23 2.22
CA VAL A 222 -36.22 6.34 1.62
C VAL A 222 -37.30 6.27 2.68
N VAL A 223 -37.19 5.35 3.66
CA VAL A 223 -38.18 5.22 4.75
C VAL A 223 -38.24 6.48 5.60
N VAL A 224 -37.10 7.00 6.07
CA VAL A 224 -37.09 8.23 6.89
C VAL A 224 -37.49 9.47 6.08
N SER A 225 -37.15 9.52 4.79
CA SER A 225 -37.51 10.61 3.89
C SER A 225 -39.01 10.63 3.59
N TYR A 226 -39.63 9.47 3.40
CA TYR A 226 -41.08 9.35 3.25
C TYR A 226 -41.82 9.83 4.50
N ALA A 227 -41.38 9.39 5.69
CA ALA A 227 -41.94 9.86 6.95
C ALA A 227 -41.76 11.38 7.14
N ALA A 228 -40.60 11.92 6.78
CA ALA A 228 -40.34 13.36 6.81
C ALA A 228 -41.29 14.15 5.89
N ILE A 229 -41.58 13.66 4.67
CA ILE A 229 -42.58 14.26 3.76
C ILE A 229 -43.97 14.29 4.41
N ARG A 230 -44.38 13.19 5.07
CA ARG A 230 -45.67 13.10 5.77
C ARG A 230 -45.77 14.12 6.91
N GLN A 231 -44.66 14.42 7.57
CA GLN A 231 -44.53 15.47 8.59
C GLN A 231 -44.21 16.86 8.01
N LYS A 232 -44.36 17.06 6.70
CA LYS A 232 -44.12 18.34 5.98
C LYS A 232 -42.67 18.86 6.05
N LEU A 233 -41.69 18.00 6.32
CA LEU A 233 -40.25 18.30 6.29
C LEU A 233 -39.68 18.07 4.88
N TYR A 234 -40.24 18.74 3.88
CA TYR A 234 -39.94 18.50 2.46
C TYR A 234 -38.46 18.69 2.09
N THR A 235 -37.83 19.76 2.57
CA THR A 235 -36.44 20.09 2.24
C THR A 235 -35.45 19.04 2.76
N VAL A 236 -35.61 18.62 4.02
CA VAL A 236 -34.76 17.60 4.65
C VAL A 236 -34.89 16.27 3.91
N SER A 237 -36.13 15.87 3.59
CA SER A 237 -36.41 14.65 2.83
C SER A 237 -35.77 14.67 1.45
N LEU A 238 -36.00 15.74 0.67
CA LEU A 238 -35.47 15.87 -0.69
C LEU A 238 -33.94 15.81 -0.69
N LEU A 239 -33.28 16.53 0.22
CA LEU A 239 -31.83 16.58 0.24
C LEU A 239 -31.19 15.28 0.77
N ASN A 240 -31.86 14.54 1.64
CA ASN A 240 -31.45 13.18 2.00
C ASN A 240 -31.46 12.24 0.79
N LEU A 241 -32.52 12.28 -0.03
CA LEU A 241 -32.61 11.51 -1.28
C LEU A 241 -31.53 11.93 -2.29
N VAL A 242 -31.30 13.23 -2.44
CA VAL A 242 -30.22 13.75 -3.29
C VAL A 242 -28.85 13.29 -2.78
N GLY A 243 -28.61 13.32 -1.47
CA GLY A 243 -27.37 12.83 -0.86
C GLY A 243 -27.11 11.35 -1.22
N VAL A 244 -28.12 10.49 -1.13
CA VAL A 244 -28.00 9.08 -1.54
C VAL A 244 -27.68 8.96 -3.03
N ALA A 245 -28.37 9.71 -3.89
CA ALA A 245 -28.09 9.71 -5.33
C ALA A 245 -26.64 10.13 -5.62
N LEU A 246 -26.15 11.21 -4.98
CA LEU A 246 -24.78 11.69 -5.10
C LEU A 246 -23.75 10.63 -4.65
N PHE A 247 -24.03 9.94 -3.54
CA PHE A 247 -23.16 8.87 -3.02
C PHE A 247 -23.09 7.67 -3.98
N ILE A 248 -24.25 7.19 -4.47
CA ILE A 248 -24.33 6.01 -5.34
C ILE A 248 -23.66 6.27 -6.70
N VAL A 249 -23.87 7.45 -7.26
CA VAL A 249 -23.28 7.86 -8.56
C VAL A 249 -21.78 8.22 -8.40
N GLY A 250 -21.31 8.49 -7.18
CA GLY A 250 -19.92 8.92 -6.95
C GLY A 250 -19.66 10.36 -7.39
N ALA A 251 -20.67 11.22 -7.27
CA ALA A 251 -20.62 12.61 -7.76
C ALA A 251 -19.68 13.54 -6.95
N ALA A 252 -19.13 13.06 -5.84
CA ALA A 252 -18.19 13.83 -5.00
C ALA A 252 -16.85 14.14 -5.70
N GLY A 253 -16.56 13.50 -6.84
CA GLY A 253 -15.31 13.67 -7.56
C GLY A 253 -14.13 12.93 -6.92
N ALA A 254 -12.95 13.05 -7.53
CA ALA A 254 -11.74 12.43 -7.03
C ALA A 254 -11.18 13.19 -5.83
N ASN A 255 -10.87 12.48 -4.76
CA ASN A 255 -10.27 13.05 -3.58
C ASN A 255 -8.81 13.43 -3.82
N LYS A 256 -8.40 14.60 -3.32
CA LYS A 256 -7.01 15.08 -3.33
C LYS A 256 -6.09 14.38 -2.31
N TYR A 257 -6.55 13.43 -1.51
CA TYR A 257 -5.69 12.69 -0.57
C TYR A 257 -4.50 11.98 -1.23
N ALA A 258 -4.59 11.67 -2.53
CA ALA A 258 -3.43 11.12 -3.26
C ALA A 258 -2.23 12.07 -3.26
N THR A 259 -2.46 13.38 -3.07
CA THR A 259 -1.42 14.42 -2.98
C THR A 259 -1.07 14.82 -1.56
N ALA A 260 -1.77 14.28 -0.54
CA ALA A 260 -1.43 14.55 0.86
C ALA A 260 -0.14 13.82 1.24
N PRO A 261 0.66 14.31 2.21
CA PRO A 261 1.85 13.61 2.66
C PRO A 261 1.53 12.24 3.26
N HIS A 262 2.39 11.25 2.98
CA HIS A 262 2.33 9.92 3.58
C HIS A 262 3.59 9.71 4.42
N ILE A 263 3.39 9.22 5.64
CA ILE A 263 4.46 9.02 6.61
C ILE A 263 4.55 7.51 6.87
N TYR A 264 5.71 6.92 6.55
CA TYR A 264 5.97 5.50 6.74
C TYR A 264 6.58 5.21 8.10
N THR A 265 6.08 4.16 8.74
CA THR A 265 6.74 3.51 9.88
C THR A 265 7.59 2.34 9.43
N ALA A 266 8.39 1.77 10.33
CA ALA A 266 9.31 0.67 10.03
C ALA A 266 8.65 -0.55 9.37
N ASP A 267 7.42 -0.89 9.75
CA ASP A 267 6.66 -2.00 9.18
C ASP A 267 5.98 -1.67 7.83
N THR A 268 6.07 -0.42 7.37
CA THR A 268 5.43 0.08 6.15
C THR A 268 6.35 0.86 5.25
N LEU A 269 7.67 0.76 5.44
CA LEU A 269 8.69 1.38 4.59
C LEU A 269 8.56 0.89 3.14
N ARG A 270 7.79 1.63 2.36
CA ARG A 270 7.39 1.30 1.01
C ARG A 270 8.18 2.09 0.00
N ILE A 271 8.81 1.37 -0.91
CA ILE A 271 9.57 1.93 -2.01
C ILE A 271 8.79 1.68 -3.27
N MET A 272 8.17 2.74 -3.77
CA MET A 272 7.38 2.70 -4.98
C MET A 272 8.32 2.59 -6.18
N LEU A 273 8.09 1.60 -7.04
CA LEU A 273 8.80 1.51 -8.30
C LEU A 273 8.14 2.46 -9.31
N HIS A 274 8.97 3.10 -10.14
CA HIS A 274 8.44 3.94 -11.21
C HIS A 274 7.49 3.14 -12.11
N THR A 275 6.32 3.71 -12.35
CA THR A 275 5.29 3.13 -13.22
C THR A 275 4.50 4.26 -13.87
N ARG A 276 4.21 4.11 -15.16
CA ARG A 276 3.30 5.01 -15.89
C ARG A 276 1.82 4.70 -15.62
N HIS A 277 1.55 3.55 -14.99
CA HIS A 277 0.19 3.16 -14.61
C HIS A 277 -0.20 3.77 -13.26
N ARG A 278 -1.51 3.78 -12.95
CA ARG A 278 -2.04 4.23 -11.65
C ARG A 278 -1.88 3.19 -10.54
N GLU A 279 -1.17 2.11 -10.83
CA GLU A 279 -0.88 0.99 -9.95
C GLU A 279 0.49 0.43 -10.33
N GLY A 280 1.11 -0.26 -9.39
CA GLY A 280 2.39 -0.88 -9.62
C GLY A 280 2.86 -1.71 -8.44
N THR A 281 4.01 -2.34 -8.64
CA THR A 281 4.71 -3.03 -7.57
C THR A 281 5.43 -2.01 -6.70
N CYS A 282 5.30 -2.16 -5.39
CA CYS A 282 6.15 -1.53 -4.41
C CYS A 282 6.92 -2.59 -3.63
N PHE A 283 8.13 -2.27 -3.23
CA PHE A 283 8.87 -3.09 -2.28
C PHE A 283 8.64 -2.59 -0.87
N ILE A 284 8.62 -3.51 0.06
CA ILE A 284 8.51 -3.23 1.50
C ILE A 284 9.80 -3.71 2.11
N LEU A 285 10.53 -2.75 2.69
CA LEU A 285 11.76 -3.05 3.39
C LEU A 285 11.50 -4.00 4.56
N PRO A 286 12.46 -4.88 4.88
CA PRO A 286 12.30 -5.81 5.97
C PRO A 286 12.28 -5.07 7.32
N CYS A 287 11.66 -5.69 8.30
CA CYS A 287 11.67 -5.30 9.72
C CYS A 287 11.74 -6.57 10.58
N ASP A 288 11.85 -6.46 11.90
CA ASP A 288 12.06 -7.62 12.79
C ASP A 288 11.02 -8.73 12.66
N THR A 289 9.84 -8.37 12.18
CA THR A 289 8.71 -9.29 12.08
C THR A 289 8.40 -9.74 10.67
N THR A 290 8.94 -9.07 9.65
CA THR A 290 8.66 -9.40 8.24
C THR A 290 9.90 -9.22 7.39
N GLY A 291 10.17 -10.18 6.53
CA GLY A 291 11.23 -10.05 5.54
C GLY A 291 10.86 -9.13 4.37
N PHE A 292 11.72 -9.08 3.36
CA PHE A 292 11.56 -8.24 2.17
C PHE A 292 10.36 -8.71 1.34
N ASP A 293 9.38 -7.83 1.12
CA ASP A 293 8.13 -8.16 0.41
C ASP A 293 7.94 -7.27 -0.82
N ALA A 294 7.15 -7.78 -1.76
CA ALA A 294 6.71 -7.06 -2.95
C ALA A 294 5.18 -7.06 -2.93
N VAL A 295 4.60 -5.88 -2.99
CA VAL A 295 3.15 -5.69 -2.92
C VAL A 295 2.70 -4.94 -4.16
N TRP A 296 1.56 -5.36 -4.71
CA TRP A 296 0.89 -4.61 -5.76
C TRP A 296 -0.04 -3.59 -5.12
N GLY A 297 0.05 -2.31 -5.47
CA GLY A 297 -0.78 -1.29 -4.85
C GLY A 297 -1.06 -0.08 -5.76
N PRO A 298 -1.97 0.81 -5.34
CA PRO A 298 -2.22 2.06 -6.05
C PRO A 298 -0.97 2.94 -6.05
N LYS A 299 -0.74 3.64 -7.16
CA LYS A 299 0.27 4.70 -7.24
C LYS A 299 -0.22 5.89 -6.43
N ILE A 300 0.49 6.21 -5.36
CA ILE A 300 0.23 7.39 -4.55
C ILE A 300 1.03 8.54 -5.15
N GLU A 301 0.34 9.61 -5.55
CA GLU A 301 0.90 10.70 -6.33
C GLU A 301 1.98 11.44 -5.54
N TYR A 302 1.74 11.73 -4.26
CA TYR A 302 2.73 12.36 -3.40
C TYR A 302 4.05 11.56 -3.29
N GLU A 303 3.95 10.24 -3.09
CA GLU A 303 5.10 9.34 -2.94
C GLU A 303 5.92 9.23 -4.24
N ASN A 304 5.25 9.28 -5.40
CA ASN A 304 5.91 9.09 -6.69
C ASN A 304 6.32 10.39 -7.37
N ARG A 305 5.81 11.55 -6.93
CA ARG A 305 6.01 12.84 -7.63
C ARG A 305 7.46 13.12 -7.96
N LEU A 306 8.36 13.01 -6.99
CA LEU A 306 9.78 13.33 -7.21
C LEU A 306 10.50 12.28 -8.03
N LEU A 307 10.08 11.01 -7.94
CA LEU A 307 10.60 9.96 -8.80
C LEU A 307 10.13 10.17 -10.25
N ASP A 308 8.86 10.49 -10.46
CA ASP A 308 8.31 10.81 -11.78
C ASP A 308 9.00 12.06 -12.37
N GLU A 309 9.16 13.14 -11.59
CA GLU A 309 9.89 14.34 -12.03
C GLU A 309 11.35 14.02 -12.40
N ALA A 310 12.04 13.18 -11.62
CA ALA A 310 13.42 12.79 -11.91
C ALA A 310 13.52 11.89 -13.15
N MET A 311 12.55 11.01 -13.37
CA MET A 311 12.44 10.17 -14.58
C MET A 311 12.14 11.03 -15.81
N ASP A 312 11.18 11.95 -15.72
CA ASP A 312 10.80 12.85 -16.81
C ASP A 312 11.96 13.78 -17.18
N GLN A 313 12.69 14.31 -16.20
CA GLN A 313 13.92 15.08 -16.44
C GLN A 313 14.98 14.25 -17.18
N ALA A 314 15.22 13.02 -16.73
CA ALA A 314 16.17 12.13 -17.40
C ALA A 314 15.74 11.80 -18.84
N GLU A 315 14.43 11.63 -19.11
CA GLU A 315 13.89 11.42 -20.45
C GLU A 315 14.07 12.65 -21.35
N VAL A 316 13.80 13.86 -20.84
CA VAL A 316 13.98 15.12 -21.59
C VAL A 316 15.45 15.38 -21.91
N GLU A 317 16.34 15.20 -20.94
CA GLU A 317 17.78 15.37 -21.15
C GLU A 317 18.35 14.34 -22.13
N GLN A 318 17.80 13.12 -22.13
CA GLN A 318 18.16 12.09 -23.10
C GLN A 318 17.71 12.45 -24.53
N ALA A 319 16.51 13.02 -24.70
CA ALA A 319 16.00 13.41 -26.01
C ALA A 319 16.80 14.55 -26.66
N GLY A 320 17.48 15.38 -25.87
CA GLY A 320 18.22 16.55 -26.35
C GLY A 320 19.68 16.32 -26.73
N ARG A 321 20.23 15.10 -26.62
CA ARG A 321 21.65 14.82 -26.89
C ARG A 321 21.87 13.81 -28.00
N ASP A 322 22.69 14.19 -28.98
CA ASP A 322 23.20 13.29 -30.03
C ASP A 322 24.27 12.30 -29.53
N THR A 323 24.81 12.50 -28.32
CA THR A 323 26.04 11.82 -27.86
C THR A 323 25.84 10.42 -27.25
N GLY A 324 24.66 9.80 -27.33
CA GLY A 324 24.45 8.40 -26.92
C GLY A 324 24.61 8.07 -25.43
N THR A 325 25.11 8.99 -24.60
CA THR A 325 25.23 8.80 -23.14
C THR A 325 23.91 9.17 -22.47
N ARG A 326 23.19 8.17 -21.94
CA ARG A 326 21.95 8.38 -21.17
C ARG A 326 22.25 9.01 -19.82
N TYR A 327 21.45 10.01 -19.43
CA TYR A 327 21.57 10.63 -18.11
C TYR A 327 21.10 9.67 -17.02
N LEU A 328 21.91 9.48 -15.98
CA LEU A 328 21.49 8.75 -14.78
C LEU A 328 20.48 9.60 -14.02
N ILE A 329 19.39 8.96 -13.58
CA ILE A 329 18.39 9.60 -12.74
C ILE A 329 19.07 10.09 -11.47
N ASN A 330 18.98 11.38 -11.19
CA ASN A 330 19.47 11.93 -9.93
C ASN A 330 18.52 11.52 -8.80
N MET A 331 18.94 10.53 -8.01
CA MET A 331 18.14 9.98 -6.91
C MET A 331 18.23 10.79 -5.62
N ASP A 332 19.11 11.79 -5.49
CA ASP A 332 19.34 12.49 -4.22
C ASP A 332 18.07 13.14 -3.68
N LYS A 333 17.32 13.82 -4.56
CA LYS A 333 16.03 14.44 -4.20
C LYS A 333 14.98 13.40 -3.85
N VAL A 334 14.97 12.27 -4.55
CA VAL A 334 14.03 11.16 -4.31
C VAL A 334 14.30 10.52 -2.94
N LEU A 335 15.56 10.21 -2.65
CA LEU A 335 16.01 9.63 -1.39
C LEU A 335 15.80 10.58 -0.21
N ALA A 336 16.12 11.87 -0.37
CA ALA A 336 15.89 12.88 0.66
C ALA A 336 14.40 13.03 1.00
N ALA A 337 13.54 13.06 -0.02
CA ALA A 337 12.10 13.14 0.19
C ALA A 337 11.53 11.87 0.81
N PHE A 338 12.00 10.69 0.39
CA PHE A 338 11.65 9.43 1.03
C PHE A 338 12.02 9.47 2.52
N ASN A 339 13.24 9.87 2.87
CA ASN A 339 13.68 10.01 4.26
C ASN A 339 12.78 10.98 5.06
N SER A 340 12.42 12.14 4.48
CA SER A 340 11.50 13.10 5.11
C SER A 340 10.08 12.57 5.33
N SER A 341 9.71 11.53 4.58
CA SER A 341 8.42 10.84 4.66
C SER A 341 8.47 9.62 5.57
N THR A 342 9.50 9.48 6.42
CA THR A 342 9.62 8.37 7.39
C THR A 342 9.54 8.87 8.83
N ASP A 343 8.78 8.14 9.65
CA ASP A 343 8.67 8.28 11.11
C ASP A 343 9.26 7.00 11.72
N LEU A 344 10.59 6.96 11.78
CA LEU A 344 11.38 5.84 12.31
C LEU A 344 11.99 6.21 13.65
N ASP A 345 11.81 5.33 14.63
CA ASP A 345 12.51 5.41 15.90
C ASP A 345 13.97 4.98 15.71
N ILE A 346 14.84 5.31 16.68
CA ILE A 346 16.27 4.95 16.61
C ILE A 346 16.44 3.43 16.51
N GLU A 347 15.62 2.66 17.25
CA GLU A 347 15.64 1.19 17.21
C GLU A 347 15.36 0.64 15.81
N ASP A 348 14.37 1.20 15.11
CA ASP A 348 14.04 0.79 13.73
C ASP A 348 15.23 0.96 12.79
N VAL A 349 15.94 2.09 12.93
CA VAL A 349 17.11 2.42 12.11
C VAL A 349 18.28 1.49 12.45
N VAL A 350 18.46 1.19 13.73
CA VAL A 350 19.45 0.21 14.20
C VAL A 350 19.17 -1.17 13.63
N HIS A 351 17.90 -1.57 13.50
CA HIS A 351 17.54 -2.87 12.95
C HIS A 351 17.75 -2.93 11.44
N ILE A 352 17.43 -1.87 10.70
CA ILE A 352 17.77 -1.77 9.27
C ILE A 352 19.29 -1.79 9.07
N ALA A 353 20.04 -1.06 9.90
CA ALA A 353 21.50 -1.04 9.87
C ALA A 353 22.08 -2.43 10.20
N GLY A 354 21.53 -3.12 11.20
CA GLY A 354 21.92 -4.47 11.58
C GLY A 354 21.67 -5.46 10.44
N TRP A 355 20.53 -5.38 9.75
CA TRP A 355 20.26 -6.19 8.56
C TRP A 355 21.23 -5.88 7.41
N LEU A 356 21.53 -4.62 7.13
CA LEU A 356 22.49 -4.27 6.08
C LEU A 356 23.90 -4.77 6.44
N TYR A 357 24.43 -4.40 7.60
CA TYR A 357 25.85 -4.65 7.92
C TYR A 357 26.13 -6.07 8.45
N GLU A 358 25.18 -6.66 9.18
CA GLU A 358 25.33 -7.97 9.83
C GLU A 358 24.08 -8.85 9.60
N PRO A 359 23.71 -9.16 8.34
CA PRO A 359 22.44 -9.76 7.99
C PRO A 359 22.16 -11.10 8.70
N GLU A 360 23.20 -11.88 9.04
CA GLU A 360 23.07 -13.16 9.76
C GLU A 360 22.48 -13.02 11.16
N ARG A 361 22.61 -11.85 11.79
CA ARG A 361 21.99 -11.58 13.10
C ARG A 361 20.49 -11.33 12.98
N HIS A 362 20.00 -11.09 11.76
CA HIS A 362 18.61 -10.75 11.46
C HIS A 362 17.98 -11.73 10.46
N PRO A 363 17.90 -13.04 10.77
CA PRO A 363 17.45 -14.06 9.82
C PRO A 363 16.01 -13.85 9.32
N LYS A 364 15.15 -13.21 10.13
CA LYS A 364 13.79 -12.85 9.72
C LYS A 364 13.76 -11.78 8.63
N MET A 365 14.68 -10.81 8.70
CA MET A 365 14.80 -9.72 7.73
C MET A 365 15.42 -10.19 6.42
N GLN A 366 16.25 -11.23 6.46
CA GLN A 366 16.80 -11.84 5.26
C GLN A 366 15.76 -12.59 4.42
N LYS A 367 14.58 -12.92 4.95
CA LYS A 367 13.58 -13.72 4.23
C LYS A 367 12.97 -12.94 3.06
N ILE A 368 12.93 -13.53 1.87
CA ILE A 368 12.07 -13.03 0.77
C ILE A 368 10.65 -13.54 1.01
N VAL A 369 9.72 -12.62 1.27
CA VAL A 369 8.30 -12.94 1.55
C VAL A 369 7.48 -13.05 0.28
N CYS A 370 7.89 -12.35 -0.78
CA CYS A 370 7.22 -12.31 -2.07
C CYS A 370 7.59 -13.50 -2.98
N LYS A 371 7.03 -13.53 -4.20
CA LYS A 371 7.33 -14.58 -5.17
C LYS A 371 8.63 -14.25 -5.91
N ARG A 372 9.68 -15.05 -5.67
CA ARG A 372 10.91 -15.03 -6.47
C ARG A 372 10.67 -15.72 -7.83
N MET A 373 11.06 -15.06 -8.91
CA MET A 373 11.08 -15.65 -10.25
C MET A 373 12.33 -16.51 -10.38
N ALA A 374 12.16 -17.83 -10.57
CA ALA A 374 13.25 -18.80 -10.51
C ALA A 374 14.39 -18.54 -11.50
N GLU A 375 14.07 -17.94 -12.66
CA GLU A 375 15.04 -17.70 -13.74
C GLU A 375 15.73 -16.35 -13.63
N TYR A 376 15.33 -15.45 -12.71
CA TYR A 376 15.81 -14.08 -12.70
C TYR A 376 16.77 -13.81 -11.54
N HIS A 377 17.80 -13.03 -11.81
CA HIS A 377 18.79 -12.63 -10.83
C HIS A 377 18.23 -11.56 -9.87
N LEU A 378 18.67 -11.62 -8.61
CA LEU A 378 18.34 -10.58 -7.62
C LEU A 378 19.09 -9.27 -7.89
N ILE A 379 20.13 -9.31 -8.73
CA ILE A 379 20.86 -8.13 -9.21
C ILE A 379 20.03 -7.46 -10.28
N ASN A 380 19.03 -6.70 -9.84
CA ASN A 380 18.12 -5.96 -10.69
C ASN A 380 17.91 -4.56 -10.14
N LYS A 381 17.76 -3.58 -11.05
CA LYS A 381 17.63 -2.17 -10.71
C LYS A 381 16.57 -1.91 -9.65
N SER A 382 15.41 -2.53 -9.76
CA SER A 382 14.31 -2.33 -8.81
C SER A 382 14.66 -2.75 -7.38
N ILE A 383 15.40 -3.85 -7.18
CA ILE A 383 15.88 -4.29 -5.86
C ILE A 383 17.00 -3.39 -5.37
N ILE A 384 17.98 -3.09 -6.23
CA ILE A 384 19.13 -2.28 -5.85
C ILE A 384 18.70 -0.87 -5.46
N ASP A 385 17.75 -0.27 -6.18
CA ASP A 385 17.17 1.01 -5.82
C ASP A 385 16.51 0.91 -4.44
N ALA A 386 15.81 -0.18 -4.14
CA ALA A 386 15.22 -0.38 -2.81
C ALA A 386 16.28 -0.51 -1.69
N LEU A 387 17.37 -1.22 -1.95
CA LEU A 387 18.50 -1.33 -1.02
C LEU A 387 19.20 0.01 -0.83
N TRP A 388 19.30 0.83 -1.88
CA TRP A 388 19.89 2.16 -1.80
C TRP A 388 19.05 3.10 -0.93
N HIS A 389 17.72 3.03 -1.01
CA HIS A 389 16.84 3.76 -0.08
C HIS A 389 17.06 3.31 1.37
N ALA A 390 17.21 2.00 1.62
CA ALA A 390 17.48 1.47 2.96
C ALA A 390 18.82 1.98 3.51
N GLU A 391 19.88 1.93 2.71
CA GLU A 391 21.20 2.47 3.08
C GLU A 391 21.12 3.97 3.37
N TYR A 392 20.43 4.73 2.52
CA TYR A 392 20.27 6.17 2.71
C TYR A 392 19.57 6.50 4.03
N LEU A 393 18.51 5.78 4.40
CA LEU A 393 17.83 5.96 5.69
C LEU A 393 18.76 5.75 6.89
N VAL A 394 19.61 4.72 6.83
CA VAL A 394 20.60 4.41 7.87
C VAL A 394 21.67 5.49 7.92
N PHE A 395 22.17 5.91 6.75
CA PHE A 395 23.21 6.92 6.66
C PHE A 395 22.76 8.27 7.21
N MET A 396 21.56 8.73 6.86
CA MET A 396 21.03 10.03 7.32
C MET A 396 20.86 10.09 8.84
N ARG A 397 20.82 8.94 9.52
CA ARG A 397 20.68 8.81 10.97
C ARG A 397 21.91 8.17 11.63
N MET A 398 23.06 8.16 10.94
CA MET A 398 24.30 7.51 11.40
C MET A 398 24.79 8.04 12.76
N GLY A 399 24.51 9.30 13.10
CA GLY A 399 24.85 9.88 14.41
C GLY A 399 24.16 9.22 15.61
N HIS A 400 23.06 8.49 15.38
CA HIS A 400 22.31 7.78 16.41
C HIS A 400 22.61 6.28 16.45
N LEU A 401 23.42 5.77 15.52
CA LEU A 401 23.78 4.36 15.49
C LEU A 401 24.80 4.04 16.59
N PRO A 402 24.70 2.85 17.21
CA PRO A 402 25.70 2.41 18.17
C PRO A 402 27.05 2.18 17.46
N ASP A 403 28.15 2.41 18.18
CA ASP A 403 29.52 2.42 17.60
C ASP A 403 29.89 1.11 16.90
N ASN A 404 29.35 -0.02 17.38
CA ASN A 404 29.56 -1.33 16.77
C ASN A 404 28.96 -1.44 15.35
N LEU A 405 27.89 -0.72 15.05
CA LEU A 405 27.31 -0.66 13.70
C LEU A 405 27.89 0.49 12.88
N LYS A 406 28.16 1.63 13.52
CA LYS A 406 28.72 2.82 12.87
C LYS A 406 30.05 2.53 12.17
N LYS A 407 30.92 1.71 12.77
CA LYS A 407 32.18 1.27 12.14
C LYS A 407 31.98 0.51 10.84
N PHE A 408 30.83 -0.14 10.64
CA PHE A 408 30.52 -0.86 9.41
C PHE A 408 29.91 0.03 8.32
N ALA A 409 29.59 1.30 8.58
CA ALA A 409 29.07 2.20 7.56
C ALA A 409 30.04 2.35 6.36
N GLY A 410 31.35 2.30 6.61
CA GLY A 410 32.39 2.29 5.58
C GLY A 410 32.39 1.05 4.67
N THR A 411 31.64 0.01 5.01
CA THR A 411 31.50 -1.19 4.16
C THR A 411 30.63 -0.96 2.93
N LEU A 412 29.67 -0.02 3.00
CA LEU A 412 28.78 0.28 1.88
C LEU A 412 29.07 1.63 1.24
N ARG A 413 29.51 2.61 2.04
CA ARG A 413 29.75 3.96 1.56
C ARG A 413 31.21 4.36 1.70
N SER A 414 31.72 5.00 0.65
CA SER A 414 33.06 5.56 0.62
C SER A 414 33.13 6.83 1.47
N ARG A 415 34.33 7.16 1.94
CA ARG A 415 34.61 8.44 2.60
C ARG A 415 34.53 9.64 1.64
N ARG A 416 34.63 9.40 0.32
CA ARG A 416 34.65 10.48 -0.67
C ARG A 416 33.25 11.11 -0.76
N GLY A 417 33.19 12.44 -0.73
CA GLY A 417 31.96 13.20 -0.92
C GLY A 417 31.02 13.29 0.29
N THR A 418 31.16 12.42 1.29
CA THR A 418 30.23 12.37 2.43
C THR A 418 30.54 13.37 3.55
N GLY A 419 31.76 13.89 3.61
CA GLY A 419 32.20 14.80 4.69
C GLY A 419 32.30 14.15 6.08
N LEU A 420 32.13 12.83 6.17
CA LEU A 420 32.10 12.06 7.41
C LEU A 420 33.37 11.24 7.57
N ASP A 421 33.86 11.16 8.81
CA ASP A 421 35.01 10.30 9.16
C ASP A 421 34.52 8.86 9.34
N LEU A 422 34.41 8.13 8.23
CA LEU A 422 34.07 6.71 8.21
C LEU A 422 35.31 5.88 8.54
N ASP A 423 35.16 4.86 9.38
CA ASP A 423 36.26 3.97 9.77
C ASP A 423 36.83 3.26 8.53
N SER A 424 38.10 3.55 8.20
CA SER A 424 38.79 2.98 7.05
C SER A 424 39.26 1.54 7.25
N LYS A 425 39.06 0.97 8.44
CA LYS A 425 39.48 -0.41 8.73
C LYS A 425 38.72 -1.45 7.91
N HIS A 426 37.47 -1.16 7.53
CA HIS A 426 36.67 -2.05 6.71
C HIS A 426 36.73 -1.61 5.25
N ARG A 427 37.15 -2.53 4.36
CA ARG A 427 37.10 -2.28 2.91
C ARG A 427 35.66 -2.21 2.45
N GLN A 428 35.32 -1.19 1.66
CA GLN A 428 34.03 -1.07 1.00
C GLN A 428 33.79 -2.28 0.08
N ILE A 429 32.57 -2.82 0.14
CA ILE A 429 32.13 -3.98 -0.64
C ILE A 429 32.16 -3.59 -2.11
N GLY A 430 32.92 -4.35 -2.89
CA GLY A 430 33.09 -4.13 -4.32
C GLY A 430 34.28 -3.26 -4.70
N ALA A 431 35.11 -2.86 -3.74
CA ALA A 431 36.36 -2.13 -3.98
C ALA A 431 37.51 -3.00 -4.53
N LYS A 432 37.31 -4.32 -4.68
CA LYS A 432 38.30 -5.17 -5.37
C LYS A 432 38.41 -4.75 -6.85
N PRO A 433 39.60 -4.83 -7.46
CA PRO A 433 39.78 -4.47 -8.85
C PRO A 433 39.04 -5.44 -9.79
N GLY A 434 38.60 -4.90 -10.92
CA GLY A 434 37.96 -5.59 -12.03
C GLY A 434 36.69 -6.34 -11.66
N LEU A 435 36.49 -7.47 -12.32
CA LEU A 435 35.30 -8.32 -12.15
C LEU A 435 35.11 -8.83 -10.71
N GLN A 436 36.20 -8.94 -9.94
CA GLN A 436 36.11 -9.41 -8.55
C GLN A 436 35.36 -8.43 -7.64
N GLY A 437 35.45 -7.12 -7.90
CA GLY A 437 34.68 -6.11 -7.19
C GLY A 437 33.18 -6.28 -7.42
N TYR A 438 32.79 -6.36 -8.68
CA TYR A 438 31.41 -6.64 -9.07
C TYR A 438 30.89 -7.92 -8.40
N GLN A 439 31.62 -9.03 -8.51
CA GLN A 439 31.23 -10.30 -7.91
C GLN A 439 31.11 -10.24 -6.39
N GLU A 440 31.95 -9.45 -5.71
CA GLU A 440 31.84 -9.24 -4.26
C GLU A 440 30.52 -8.52 -3.91
N ALA A 441 30.17 -7.47 -4.65
CA ALA A 441 28.91 -6.74 -4.48
C ALA A 441 27.69 -7.65 -4.76
N VAL A 442 27.75 -8.48 -5.80
CA VAL A 442 26.70 -9.47 -6.12
C VAL A 442 26.51 -10.46 -4.98
N ARG A 443 27.59 -11.09 -4.49
CA ARG A 443 27.50 -12.05 -3.37
C ARG A 443 26.88 -11.40 -2.13
N TYR A 444 27.21 -10.14 -1.88
CA TYR A 444 26.65 -9.40 -0.76
C TYR A 444 25.14 -9.15 -0.89
N VAL A 445 24.64 -8.78 -2.07
CA VAL A 445 23.18 -8.65 -2.28
C VAL A 445 22.45 -9.95 -2.00
N TYR A 446 22.95 -11.10 -2.49
CA TYR A 446 22.33 -12.40 -2.20
C TYR A 446 22.41 -12.77 -0.70
N ARG A 447 23.51 -12.39 -0.03
CA ARG A 447 23.68 -12.57 1.42
C ARG A 447 22.64 -11.81 2.24
N LEU A 448 22.23 -10.61 1.81
CA LEU A 448 21.16 -9.85 2.48
C LEU A 448 19.81 -10.58 2.47
N PHE A 449 19.61 -11.47 1.50
CA PHE A 449 18.39 -12.27 1.35
C PHE A 449 18.54 -13.72 1.78
N ASN A 450 19.71 -14.11 2.31
CA ASN A 450 20.06 -15.51 2.61
C ASN A 450 19.79 -16.45 1.42
N GLU A 451 20.00 -15.97 0.20
CA GLU A 451 19.76 -16.72 -1.03
C GLU A 451 21.08 -17.26 -1.58
N ARG A 452 21.01 -18.42 -2.25
CA ARG A 452 22.17 -18.95 -2.98
C ARG A 452 22.45 -18.05 -4.18
N VAL A 453 23.71 -17.69 -4.35
CA VAL A 453 24.15 -16.83 -5.44
C VAL A 453 23.96 -17.55 -6.78
N ASP A 454 23.25 -16.91 -7.70
CA ASP A 454 23.08 -17.45 -9.04
C ASP A 454 24.43 -17.35 -9.79
N GLN A 455 24.95 -18.46 -10.30
CA GLN A 455 26.27 -18.48 -10.92
C GLN A 455 26.36 -17.53 -12.13
N ASN A 456 25.29 -17.45 -12.93
CA ASN A 456 25.22 -16.55 -14.09
C ASN A 456 25.16 -15.07 -13.69
N ALA A 457 24.80 -14.74 -12.44
CA ALA A 457 24.90 -13.37 -11.93
C ALA A 457 26.36 -12.99 -11.59
N LEU A 458 27.20 -13.96 -11.23
CA LEU A 458 28.63 -13.76 -10.92
C LEU A 458 29.51 -13.76 -12.16
N VAL A 459 29.19 -14.64 -13.11
CA VAL A 459 29.92 -14.82 -14.36
C VAL A 459 28.96 -14.46 -15.48
N PRO A 460 29.01 -13.22 -15.98
CA PRO A 460 28.07 -12.77 -17.00
C PRO A 460 28.26 -13.57 -18.28
N ASN A 461 27.17 -14.08 -18.82
CA ASN A 461 27.15 -14.90 -20.03
C ASN A 461 26.40 -14.23 -21.21
N SER A 462 26.02 -12.96 -21.04
CA SER A 462 25.50 -12.12 -22.12
C SER A 462 26.55 -11.90 -23.21
N GLN A 463 26.11 -11.61 -24.43
CA GLN A 463 27.02 -11.16 -25.48
C GLN A 463 27.58 -9.76 -25.13
N PRO A 464 28.88 -9.49 -25.38
CA PRO A 464 29.43 -8.16 -25.17
C PRO A 464 28.72 -7.15 -26.08
N PRO A 465 28.47 -5.92 -25.60
CA PRO A 465 27.81 -4.92 -26.40
C PRO A 465 28.71 -4.47 -27.56
N LYS A 466 28.11 -4.13 -28.70
CA LYS A 466 28.86 -3.63 -29.87
C LYS A 466 29.38 -2.21 -29.66
N ARG A 467 28.72 -1.46 -28.79
CA ARG A 467 29.01 -0.07 -28.41
C ARG A 467 28.62 0.08 -26.94
N SER A 468 29.39 0.85 -26.19
CA SER A 468 29.03 1.24 -24.83
C SER A 468 28.73 2.73 -24.78
N CYS A 469 27.70 3.10 -24.02
CA CYS A 469 27.36 4.51 -23.78
C CYS A 469 28.38 5.24 -22.90
N ILE A 470 29.27 4.50 -22.22
CA ILE A 470 30.26 5.02 -21.27
C ILE A 470 31.69 4.61 -21.64
N LEU A 471 31.91 3.36 -22.07
CA LEU A 471 33.26 2.84 -22.31
C LEU A 471 33.70 3.08 -23.77
N SER A 472 34.85 3.71 -23.95
CA SER A 472 35.46 3.95 -25.27
C SER A 472 36.98 3.75 -25.20
N PRO A 473 37.55 2.74 -25.88
CA PRO A 473 36.88 1.78 -26.77
C PRO A 473 35.99 0.78 -26.01
N CYS A 474 34.99 0.20 -26.70
CA CYS A 474 34.14 -0.83 -26.12
C CYS A 474 34.92 -2.15 -25.95
N PRO A 475 34.92 -2.77 -24.76
CA PRO A 475 35.60 -4.04 -24.53
C PRO A 475 35.13 -5.17 -25.44
N THR A 476 36.03 -6.11 -25.76
CA THR A 476 35.74 -7.21 -26.71
C THR A 476 35.14 -8.44 -26.05
N SER A 477 35.27 -8.58 -24.73
CA SER A 477 34.72 -9.68 -23.94
C SER A 477 33.72 -9.17 -22.89
N ILE A 478 32.76 -10.01 -22.50
CA ILE A 478 31.74 -9.64 -21.51
C ILE A 478 32.34 -9.43 -20.12
N ASP A 479 33.35 -10.22 -19.75
CA ASP A 479 34.04 -10.11 -18.46
C ASP A 479 34.80 -8.79 -18.35
N GLU A 480 35.51 -8.39 -19.41
CA GLU A 480 36.22 -7.11 -19.48
C GLU A 480 35.22 -5.94 -19.47
N TYR A 481 34.11 -6.06 -20.19
CA TYR A 481 33.02 -5.07 -20.15
C TYR A 481 32.46 -4.90 -18.73
N PHE A 482 32.11 -6.00 -18.05
CA PHE A 482 31.59 -5.94 -16.67
C PHE A 482 32.63 -5.37 -15.70
N ALA A 483 33.90 -5.76 -15.84
CA ALA A 483 34.99 -5.27 -15.01
C ALA A 483 35.17 -3.75 -15.15
N GLN A 484 35.34 -3.25 -16.37
CA GLN A 484 35.57 -1.82 -16.63
C GLN A 484 34.33 -0.98 -16.30
N LEU A 485 33.12 -1.46 -16.61
CA LEU A 485 31.90 -0.74 -16.27
C LEU A 485 31.70 -0.67 -14.75
N TRP A 486 31.99 -1.75 -14.02
CA TRP A 486 31.92 -1.77 -12.56
C TRP A 486 32.91 -0.78 -11.95
N GLU A 487 34.17 -0.80 -12.38
CA GLU A 487 35.19 0.14 -11.91
C GLU A 487 34.77 1.59 -12.15
N TYR A 488 34.29 1.91 -13.36
CA TYR A 488 33.77 3.23 -13.68
C TYR A 488 32.64 3.65 -12.72
N CYS A 489 31.64 2.79 -12.52
CA CYS A 489 30.49 3.12 -11.66
C CYS A 489 30.93 3.25 -10.20
N PHE A 490 31.79 2.37 -9.72
CA PHE A 490 32.28 2.36 -8.34
C PHE A 490 33.15 3.57 -8.02
N GLU A 491 33.94 4.06 -8.97
CA GLU A 491 34.73 5.29 -8.79
C GLU A 491 33.88 6.57 -8.77
N LYS A 492 32.78 6.58 -9.54
CA LYS A 492 31.91 7.76 -9.70
C LYS A 492 30.86 7.89 -8.62
N HIS A 493 30.46 6.79 -7.97
CA HIS A 493 29.39 6.77 -6.99
C HIS A 493 29.92 6.48 -5.59
N GLU A 494 29.34 7.15 -4.60
CA GLU A 494 29.80 7.11 -3.22
C GLU A 494 29.43 5.82 -2.47
N SER A 495 28.45 5.06 -2.96
CA SER A 495 27.92 3.85 -2.31
C SER A 495 27.97 2.64 -3.24
N THR A 496 28.12 1.44 -2.66
CA THR A 496 28.03 0.17 -3.38
C THR A 496 26.66 0.00 -4.07
N PHE A 497 25.55 0.38 -3.43
CA PHE A 497 24.22 0.28 -4.06
C PHE A 497 24.00 1.36 -5.11
N ALA A 498 24.50 2.58 -4.89
CA ALA A 498 24.48 3.63 -5.90
C ALA A 498 25.26 3.21 -7.16
N ALA A 499 26.46 2.65 -6.98
CA ALA A 499 27.29 2.10 -8.04
C ALA A 499 26.61 0.93 -8.77
N LEU A 500 25.99 0.00 -8.04
CA LEU A 500 25.21 -1.09 -8.64
C LEU A 500 23.99 -0.58 -9.43
N SER A 501 23.28 0.44 -8.94
CA SER A 501 22.13 1.01 -9.65
C SER A 501 22.57 1.66 -10.97
N ALA A 502 23.65 2.44 -10.94
CA ALA A 502 24.27 3.02 -12.13
C ALA A 502 24.78 1.95 -13.10
N PHE A 503 25.49 0.95 -12.59
CA PHE A 503 25.97 -0.20 -13.36
C PHE A 503 24.82 -0.89 -14.11
N LEU A 504 23.70 -1.16 -13.42
CA LEU A 504 22.54 -1.80 -14.02
C LEU A 504 21.84 -0.90 -15.04
N ALA A 505 21.80 0.41 -14.81
CA ALA A 505 21.25 1.35 -15.77
C ALA A 505 22.06 1.36 -17.08
N TYR A 506 23.38 1.51 -17.00
CA TYR A 506 24.25 1.51 -18.19
C TYR A 506 24.27 0.14 -18.87
N ARG A 507 24.33 -0.96 -18.11
CA ARG A 507 24.28 -2.32 -18.67
C ARG A 507 22.98 -2.59 -19.41
N THR A 508 21.83 -2.16 -18.87
CA THR A 508 20.55 -2.29 -19.56
C THR A 508 20.47 -1.42 -20.81
N GLU A 509 21.13 -0.26 -20.84
CA GLU A 509 21.22 0.58 -22.04
C GLU A 509 22.06 -0.09 -23.14
N ASP A 510 23.23 -0.62 -22.77
CA ASP A 510 24.20 -1.19 -23.72
C ASP A 510 23.78 -2.57 -24.25
N ILE A 511 23.21 -3.43 -23.39
CA ILE A 511 22.88 -4.84 -23.70
C ILE A 511 21.36 -5.07 -23.81
N GLY A 512 20.53 -4.25 -23.18
CA GLY A 512 19.09 -4.49 -23.07
C GLY A 512 18.72 -5.51 -21.98
N ASN A 513 17.45 -5.87 -21.90
CA ASN A 513 16.98 -6.94 -21.02
C ASN A 513 17.32 -8.31 -21.62
N ASP A 514 18.22 -9.04 -20.98
CA ASP A 514 18.67 -10.37 -21.44
C ASP A 514 17.98 -11.45 -20.61
N VAL A 515 16.69 -11.65 -20.90
CA VAL A 515 15.81 -12.53 -20.13
C VAL A 515 16.29 -13.98 -20.15
N GLN A 516 16.92 -14.42 -21.24
CA GLN A 516 17.45 -15.79 -21.38
C GLN A 516 18.56 -16.08 -20.37
N ASN A 517 19.32 -15.04 -20.01
CA ASN A 517 20.39 -15.10 -19.02
C ASN A 517 19.98 -14.55 -17.66
N GLY A 518 18.67 -14.46 -17.38
CA GLY A 518 18.14 -14.05 -16.08
C GLY A 518 18.13 -12.55 -15.79
N TRP A 519 18.51 -11.72 -16.76
CA TRP A 519 18.47 -10.25 -16.68
C TRP A 519 17.10 -9.70 -17.08
N GLY A 520 16.09 -10.02 -16.26
CA GLY A 520 14.72 -9.52 -16.40
C GLY A 520 14.46 -8.26 -15.55
N PRO A 521 13.37 -7.50 -15.82
CA PRO A 521 13.07 -6.25 -15.14
C PRO A 521 12.53 -6.40 -13.70
N PHE A 522 11.92 -7.54 -13.36
CA PHE A 522 11.26 -7.75 -12.06
C PHE A 522 11.51 -9.19 -11.52
N PRO A 523 12.61 -9.43 -10.80
CA PRO A 523 12.91 -10.74 -10.21
C PRO A 523 11.99 -11.11 -9.03
N LEU A 524 11.43 -10.11 -8.37
CA LEU A 524 10.48 -10.28 -7.27
C LEU A 524 9.12 -9.78 -7.71
N ARG A 525 8.09 -10.60 -7.47
CA ARG A 525 6.70 -10.27 -7.82
C ARG A 525 5.80 -10.40 -6.60
N ALA A 526 4.82 -9.52 -6.53
CA ALA A 526 3.72 -9.70 -5.59
C ALA A 526 3.02 -11.05 -5.85
N TRP A 527 2.62 -11.73 -4.77
CA TRP A 527 1.88 -13.00 -4.86
C TRP A 527 0.58 -12.87 -5.63
N ASP A 528 -0.06 -11.72 -5.51
CA ASP A 528 -1.34 -11.39 -6.07
C ASP A 528 -1.45 -9.87 -6.25
N ARG A 529 -2.49 -9.43 -6.97
CA ARG A 529 -2.76 -8.02 -7.25
C ARG A 529 -3.72 -7.38 -6.24
N GLU A 530 -3.81 -7.94 -5.06
CA GLU A 530 -4.93 -7.66 -4.16
C GLU A 530 -4.70 -6.46 -3.24
N GLY A 531 -3.49 -5.92 -3.22
CA GLY A 531 -3.11 -4.90 -2.26
C GLY A 531 -2.61 -5.46 -0.93
N ASP A 532 -2.27 -4.51 -0.08
CA ASP A 532 -2.04 -4.65 1.34
C ASP A 532 -3.04 -3.78 2.13
N ILE A 533 -2.90 -3.76 3.45
CA ILE A 533 -3.74 -2.93 4.33
C ILE A 533 -3.68 -1.43 3.98
N ILE A 534 -2.55 -0.95 3.47
CA ILE A 534 -2.39 0.44 3.04
C ILE A 534 -3.23 0.70 1.80
N SER A 535 -3.19 -0.21 0.83
CA SER A 535 -4.03 -0.15 -0.36
C SER A 535 -5.52 -0.13 0.01
N TRP A 536 -5.92 -0.93 1.01
CA TRP A 536 -7.26 -0.91 1.59
C TRP A 536 -7.59 0.48 2.18
N HIS A 537 -6.73 1.03 3.03
CA HIS A 537 -6.94 2.36 3.63
C HIS A 537 -7.08 3.46 2.58
N VAL A 538 -6.16 3.52 1.62
CA VAL A 538 -6.16 4.54 0.55
C VAL A 538 -7.48 4.54 -0.21
N VAL A 539 -8.03 3.37 -0.50
CA VAL A 539 -9.29 3.26 -1.23
C VAL A 539 -10.50 3.63 -0.36
N TRP A 540 -10.54 3.18 0.89
CA TRP A 540 -11.63 3.53 1.80
C TRP A 540 -11.67 5.02 2.15
N ARG A 541 -10.56 5.75 2.06
CA ARG A 541 -10.56 7.23 2.16
C ARG A 541 -11.49 7.87 1.13
N GLN A 542 -11.50 7.36 -0.11
CA GLN A 542 -12.38 7.89 -1.16
C GLN A 542 -13.85 7.58 -0.86
N ALA A 543 -14.15 6.41 -0.28
CA ALA A 543 -15.50 6.06 0.16
C ALA A 543 -16.00 7.02 1.24
N TRP A 544 -15.18 7.25 2.28
CA TRP A 544 -15.48 8.20 3.36
C TRP A 544 -15.69 9.61 2.85
N TYR A 545 -14.81 10.09 1.98
CA TYR A 545 -14.95 11.40 1.36
C TYR A 545 -16.25 11.54 0.57
N SER A 546 -16.59 10.53 -0.23
CA SER A 546 -17.83 10.52 -1.00
C SER A 546 -19.06 10.58 -0.08
N ALA A 547 -19.05 9.84 1.03
CA ALA A 547 -20.12 9.86 2.02
C ALA A 547 -20.22 11.20 2.76
N VAL A 548 -19.09 11.80 3.14
CA VAL A 548 -19.06 13.12 3.78
C VAL A 548 -19.67 14.19 2.87
N ILE A 549 -19.28 14.24 1.59
CA ILE A 549 -19.81 15.23 0.64
C ILE A 549 -21.31 15.01 0.38
N ALA A 550 -21.72 13.75 0.22
CA ALA A 550 -23.14 13.39 0.09
C ALA A 550 -23.96 13.81 1.31
N GLN A 551 -23.45 13.55 2.52
CA GLN A 551 -24.11 13.91 3.78
C GLN A 551 -24.11 15.43 4.04
N LEU A 552 -23.05 16.14 3.64
CA LEU A 552 -22.99 17.59 3.68
C LEU A 552 -24.12 18.23 2.86
N THR A 553 -24.39 17.66 1.69
CA THR A 553 -25.48 18.12 0.82
C THR A 553 -26.82 17.97 1.51
N SER A 554 -27.06 16.82 2.16
CA SER A 554 -28.30 16.57 2.89
C SER A 554 -28.48 17.45 4.13
N MET A 555 -27.38 17.87 4.75
CA MET A 555 -27.38 18.67 5.97
C MET A 555 -27.28 20.18 5.74
N SER A 556 -27.05 20.61 4.50
CA SER A 556 -26.84 22.02 4.15
C SER A 556 -27.90 23.01 4.69
N PRO A 557 -29.23 22.70 4.73
CA PRO A 557 -30.21 23.65 5.27
C PRO A 557 -30.11 23.79 6.79
N ILE A 558 -29.77 22.72 7.49
CA ILE A 558 -29.62 22.72 8.95
C ILE A 558 -28.44 23.60 9.31
N ILE A 559 -27.32 23.43 8.60
CA ILE A 559 -26.10 24.22 8.79
C ILE A 559 -26.37 25.69 8.47
N LEU A 560 -27.01 25.98 7.33
CA LEU A 560 -27.34 27.35 6.93
C LEU A 560 -28.27 28.01 7.94
N SER A 561 -29.30 27.30 8.41
CA SER A 561 -30.22 27.81 9.42
C SER A 561 -29.52 28.07 10.76
N ALA A 562 -28.63 27.18 11.20
CA ALA A 562 -27.85 27.36 12.43
C ALA A 562 -26.94 28.59 12.34
N PHE A 563 -26.29 28.76 11.18
CA PHE A 563 -25.41 29.90 10.90
C PHE A 563 -26.17 31.23 10.89
N LEU A 564 -27.30 31.30 10.18
CA LEU A 564 -28.14 32.50 10.15
C LEU A 564 -28.70 32.83 11.54
N ALA A 565 -29.13 31.83 12.31
CA ALA A 565 -29.59 32.03 13.67
C ALA A 565 -28.48 32.60 14.57
N GLY A 566 -27.25 32.12 14.43
CA GLY A 566 -26.09 32.63 15.18
C GLY A 566 -25.62 34.03 14.76
N ILE A 567 -25.86 34.47 13.53
CA ILE A 567 -25.56 35.85 13.08
C ILE A 567 -26.62 36.84 13.54
N LEU A 568 -27.88 36.41 13.59
CA LEU A 568 -29.02 37.28 13.92
C LEU A 568 -29.24 37.45 15.43
N GLN A 569 -28.58 36.63 16.25
CA GLN A 569 -28.48 36.76 17.71
C GLN A 569 -27.27 37.62 18.08
#